data_AF-A0A6A6D8Q7-F1
#
_entry.id   AF-A0A6A6D8Q7-F1
#
_cell.length_a   1.000
_cell.length_b   1.000
_cell.length_c   1.000
_cell.angle_alpha   90.00
_cell.angle_beta   90.00
_cell.angle_gamma   90.00
#
_symmetry.space_group_name_H-M   'P 1'
#
loop_
_entity.id
_entity.type
_entity.pdbx_description
1 polymer ?
#
loop_
_entity_poly.entity_id
_entity_poly.type
_entity_poly.pdbx_seq_one_letter_code
_entity_poly.pdbx_strand_id
1 'polypeptide(L)' 'LSALSYLHPQKIVHRDLKPENILVQCRESTNFCIKITDFGLAGDGSFLETFCST' A
#
# COMPACT_ATOMS: atom_id res chain seq x y z
N LEU A 1 6.84 7.19 4.68
CA LEU A 1 7.13 5.99 5.50
C LEU A 1 6.05 5.67 6.52
N SER A 2 5.33 6.66 7.08
CA SER A 2 4.34 6.48 8.15
C SER A 2 3.26 5.42 7.89
N ALA A 3 2.74 5.32 6.66
CA ALA A 3 1.72 4.32 6.33
C ALA A 3 2.27 2.88 6.41
N LEU A 4 3.48 2.63 5.90
CA LEU A 4 4.12 1.31 6.01
C LEU A 4 4.53 0.99 7.44
N SER A 5 5.01 1.99 8.17
CA SER A 5 5.30 1.87 9.60
C SER A 5 4.07 1.51 10.44
N TYR A 6 2.86 1.84 9.97
CA TYR A 6 1.61 1.41 10.58
C TYR A 6 1.24 -0.04 10.20
N LEU A 7 1.48 -0.44 8.95
CA LEU A 7 1.10 -1.78 8.44
C LEU A 7 2.02 -2.89 8.96
N HIS A 8 3.34 -2.66 9.01
CA HIS A 8 4.30 -3.73 9.33
C HIS A 8 4.15 -4.33 10.74
N PRO A 9 3.87 -3.57 11.82
CA PRO A 9 3.60 -4.13 13.14
C PRO A 9 2.35 -5.05 13.18
N GLN A 10 1.41 -4.82 12.27
CA GLN A 10 0.20 -5.65 12.11
C GLN A 10 0.48 -6.90 11.24
N LYS A 11 1.75 -7.13 10.87
CA LYS A 11 2.18 -8.12 9.89
C LYS A 11 1.43 -7.94 8.56
N ILE A 12 1.22 -6.72 8.09
CA ILE A 12 0.62 -6.49 6.77
C ILE A 12 1.72 -6.04 5.81
N VAL A 13 1.98 -6.84 4.78
CA VAL A 13 2.84 -6.49 3.65
C VAL A 13 1.94 -6.24 2.45
N HIS A 14 2.01 -5.05 1.86
CA HIS A 14 1.12 -4.65 0.74
C HIS A 14 1.39 -5.42 -0.57
N ARG A 15 2.65 -5.77 -0.83
CA ARG A 15 3.17 -6.52 -2.00
C ARG A 15 2.98 -5.90 -3.39
N ASP A 16 2.04 -4.97 -3.57
CA ASP A 16 1.83 -4.26 -4.84
C ASP A 16 1.94 -2.74 -4.68
N LEU A 17 3.05 -2.28 -4.10
CA LEU A 17 3.29 -0.83 -3.97
C LEU A 17 3.83 -0.26 -5.27
N LYS A 18 2.97 0.51 -5.93
CA LYS A 18 3.22 1.21 -7.18
C LYS A 18 2.45 2.53 -7.20
N PRO A 19 2.82 3.52 -8.04
CA PRO A 19 2.17 4.82 -8.06
C PRO A 19 0.66 4.74 -8.30
N GLU A 20 0.17 3.76 -9.08
CA GLU A 20 -1.26 3.56 -9.32
C GLU A 20 -2.03 3.23 -8.02
N ASN A 21 -1.35 2.63 -7.04
CA ASN A 21 -1.90 2.23 -5.74
C ASN A 21 -1.67 3.28 -4.64
N ILE A 22 -1.22 4.49 -5.00
CA ILE A 22 -1.02 5.60 -4.07
C ILE A 22 -1.96 6.74 -4.47
N LEU A 23 -3.04 6.89 -3.70
CA LEU A 23 -4.02 7.95 -3.92
C LEU A 23 -3.61 9.22 -3.20
N VAL A 24 -3.76 10.35 -3.88
CA VAL A 24 -3.57 11.68 -3.31
C VAL A 24 -4.93 12.36 -3.19
N GLN A 25 -5.35 12.63 -1.96
CA GLN A 25 -6.53 13.43 -1.68
C GLN A 25 -6.08 14.86 -1.37
N CYS A 26 -6.44 15.80 -2.24
CA CYS A 26 -6.22 17.22 -2.02
C CYS A 26 -7.57 17.87 -1.69
N ARG A 27 -7.72 18.42 -0.47
CA ARG A 27 -8.94 19.15 -0.09
C ARG A 27 -8.78 20.65 -0.29
N GLU A 28 -7.56 21.15 -0.16
CA GLU A 28 -7.17 22.55 -0.33
C GLU A 28 -5.76 22.60 -0.93
N SER A 29 -5.37 23.72 -1.56
CA SER A 29 -4.08 23.87 -2.26
C SER A 29 -2.84 23.63 -1.39
N THR A 30 -2.99 23.67 -0.06
CA THR A 30 -1.90 23.48 0.91
C THR A 30 -1.97 22.15 1.65
N ASN A 31 -3.06 21.39 1.50
CA ASN A 31 -3.31 20.18 2.28
C ASN A 31 -3.60 18.99 1.37
N PHE A 32 -2.61 18.10 1.27
CA PHE A 32 -2.74 16.82 0.62
C PHE A 32 -2.56 15.67 1.62
N CYS A 33 -3.37 14.64 1.47
CA CYS A 33 -3.31 13.40 2.23
C CYS A 33 -3.01 12.25 1.26
N ILE A 34 -1.98 11.46 1.58
CA ILE A 34 -1.62 10.27 0.81
C ILE A 34 -2.28 9.05 1.45
N LYS A 35 -2.92 8.21 0.63
CA LYS A 35 -3.53 6.96 1.04
C LYS A 35 -3.03 5.82 0.16
N ILE A 36 -2.71 4.70 0.78
CA ILE A 36 -2.38 3.46 0.08
C ILE A 36 -3.70 2.73 -0.21
N THR A 37 -3.86 2.20 -1.42
CA THR A 37 -5.04 1.45 -1.87
C THR A 37 -4.63 0.12 -2.50
N ASP A 38 -5.62 -0.74 -2.74
CA ASP A 38 -5.47 -2.05 -3.40
C ASP A 38 -4.63 -3.06 -2.61
N PHE A 39 -5.22 -3.55 -1.53
CA PHE A 39 -4.66 -4.61 -0.67
C PHE A 39 -4.96 -6.02 -1.21
N GLY A 40 -5.34 -6.17 -2.49
CA GLY A 40 -5.72 -7.48 -3.06
C GLY A 40 -4.60 -8.52 -3.01
N LEU A 41 -3.34 -8.07 -2.99
CA LEU A 41 -2.15 -8.90 -2.85
C LEU A 41 -1.51 -8.82 -1.46
N ALA A 42 -2.16 -8.11 -0.51
CA ALA A 42 -1.60 -7.94 0.81
C ALA A 42 -1.64 -9.24 1.61
N GLY A 43 -0.63 -9.48 2.45
CA GLY A 43 -0.56 -10.69 3.24
C GLY A 43 0.42 -10.58 4.41
N ASP A 44 0.51 -11.65 5.19
CA ASP A 44 1.26 -11.71 6.45
C ASP A 44 2.79 -11.81 6.29
N GLY A 45 3.27 -11.61 5.06
CA GLY A 45 4.67 -11.84 4.69
C GLY A 45 5.06 -13.31 4.58
N SER A 46 4.18 -14.27 4.87
CA SER A 46 4.54 -15.70 4.97
C SER A 46 4.50 -16.51 3.67
N PHE A 47 4.20 -15.92 2.52
CA PHE A 47 4.21 -16.61 1.22
C PHE A 47 4.62 -15.66 0.10
N LEU A 48 5.80 -15.86 -0.50
CA LEU A 48 6.25 -15.17 -1.72
C LEU A 48 6.03 -16.12 -2.90
N GLU A 49 4.78 -16.30 -3.32
CA GLU A 49 4.50 -16.91 -4.62
C GLU A 49 4.57 -15.84 -5.70
N THR A 50 5.38 -16.10 -6.72
CA THR A 50 5.46 -15.26 -7.92
C THR A 50 4.18 -15.48 -8.74
N PHE A 51 3.15 -14.67 -8.50
CA PHE A 51 2.00 -14.59 -9.39
C PHE A 51 2.35 -13.71 -10.59
N CYS A 52 2.88 -14.33 -11.64
CA CYS A 52 2.89 -13.73 -12.97
C CYS A 52 1.46 -13.88 -13.54
N SER A 53 0.64 -12.83 -13.43
CA SER A 53 -0.55 -12.70 -14.27
C SER A 53 -0.16 -11.97 -15.56
N THR A 54 -0.63 -12.52 -16.68
CA THR A 54 -0.39 -12.13 -18.07
C THR A 54 -0.64 -10.65 -18.37
#